data_AF-A0A7Z9S220-F1
#
_entry.id   AF-A0A7Z9S220-F1
#
_cell.length_a   1.000
_cell.length_b   1.000
_cell.length_c   1.000
_cell.angle_alpha   90.00
_cell.angle_beta   90.00
_cell.angle_gamma   90.00
#
_symmetry.space_group_name_H-M   'P 1'
#
loop_
_entity.id
_entity.type
_entity.pdbx_description
1 polymer ?
#
loop_
_entity_poly.entity_id
_entity_poly.type
_entity_poly.pdbx_seq_one_letter_code
_entity_poly.pdbx_strand_id
1 'polypeptide(L)'
;MTDPVITIPEYARIGVNLASPRLGSRAVLASDEFFAAKERMLQDTEPVFIADKYDDNGKWMDGWESRRRRDGGNDWCLVRLGVAGFIHGVDIDTR
;
A
#
# COMPACT_ATOMS: atom_id res chain seq x y z
N MET A 1 18.18 -5.15 25.15
CA MET A 1 18.21 -4.12 24.08
C MET A 1 16.83 -3.52 24.04
N THR A 2 16.68 -2.24 24.37
CA THR A 2 15.41 -1.53 24.17
C THR A 2 15.28 -1.25 22.68
N ASP A 3 14.15 -1.62 22.10
CA ASP A 3 13.85 -1.29 20.70
C ASP A 3 13.98 0.23 20.50
N PRO A 4 14.53 0.68 19.35
CA PRO A 4 14.59 2.10 19.07
C PRO A 4 13.16 2.66 19.04
N VAL A 5 12.95 3.78 19.74
CA VAL A 5 11.70 4.53 19.63
C VAL A 5 11.63 5.09 18.21
N ILE A 6 10.89 4.41 17.33
CA ILE A 6 10.60 4.92 15.99
C ILE A 6 9.66 6.12 16.18
N THR A 7 10.19 7.32 15.93
CA THR A 7 9.38 8.54 15.95
C THR A 7 8.67 8.68 14.61
N ILE A 8 7.36 8.46 14.60
CA ILE A 8 6.54 8.66 13.41
C ILE A 8 6.45 10.17 13.12
N PRO A 9 6.76 10.62 11.89
CA PRO A 9 6.65 12.03 11.50
C PRO A 9 5.27 12.61 11.78
N GLU A 10 5.20 13.90 12.10
CA GLU A 10 3.92 14.58 12.39
C GLU A 10 2.91 14.45 11.23
N TYR A 11 3.36 14.58 9.98
CA TYR A 11 2.49 14.44 8.82
C TYR A 11 1.79 13.06 8.74
N ALA A 12 2.42 12.00 9.24
CA ALA A 12 1.85 10.65 9.24
C ALA A 12 0.93 10.40 10.44
N ARG A 13 1.05 11.21 11.52
CA ARG A 13 0.18 11.10 12.71
C ARG A 13 -1.09 11.92 12.61
N ILE A 14 -1.02 13.12 12.03
CA ILE A 14 -2.13 14.09 12.05
C ILE A 14 -2.49 14.63 10.66
N GLY A 15 -1.71 14.29 9.63
CA GLY A 15 -1.98 14.75 8.27
C GLY A 15 -3.22 14.10 7.66
N VAL A 16 -3.77 14.75 6.63
CA VAL A 16 -4.84 14.15 5.82
C VAL A 16 -4.24 13.07 4.92
N ASN A 17 -4.73 11.84 5.02
CA ASN A 17 -4.39 10.79 4.07
C ASN A 17 -5.03 11.06 2.70
N LEU A 18 -4.33 11.76 1.80
CA LEU A 18 -4.80 12.05 0.44
C LEU A 18 -4.98 10.79 -0.42
N ALA A 19 -4.34 9.69 -0.02
CA ALA A 19 -4.45 8.38 -0.64
C ALA A 19 -5.61 7.54 -0.07
N SER A 20 -6.39 8.05 0.89
CA SER A 20 -7.58 7.37 1.44
C SER A 20 -8.71 7.23 0.40
N PRO A 21 -9.24 6.01 0.19
CA PRO A 21 -10.37 5.75 -0.71
C PRO A 21 -11.63 6.52 -0.31
N ARG A 22 -11.75 6.92 0.97
CA ARG A 22 -12.85 7.74 1.50
C ARG A 22 -12.85 9.16 0.93
N LEU A 23 -11.70 9.65 0.48
CA LEU A 23 -11.58 10.91 -0.27
C LEU A 23 -11.77 10.72 -1.78
N GLY A 24 -12.03 9.49 -2.25
CA GLY A 24 -12.16 9.18 -3.66
C GLY A 24 -10.84 8.82 -4.36
N SER A 25 -9.76 8.58 -3.61
CA SER A 25 -8.49 8.12 -4.20
C SER A 25 -8.66 6.76 -4.88
N ARG A 26 -7.88 6.50 -5.94
CA ARG A 26 -7.94 5.21 -6.65
C ARG A 26 -6.56 4.82 -7.13
N ALA A 27 -6.23 3.53 -7.02
CA ALA A 27 -5.12 2.95 -7.73
C ALA A 27 -5.57 2.68 -9.18
N VAL A 28 -4.94 3.36 -10.14
CA VAL A 28 -5.42 3.47 -11.52
C VAL A 28 -4.84 2.36 -12.39
N LEU A 29 -3.53 2.14 -12.28
CA LEU A 29 -2.77 1.15 -13.05
C LEU A 29 -1.64 0.61 -12.19
N ALA A 30 -1.20 -0.60 -12.44
CA ALA A 30 0.05 -1.13 -11.94
C ALA A 30 0.78 -1.92 -13.02
N SER A 31 2.09 -2.10 -12.84
CA SER A 31 2.91 -2.94 -13.73
C SER A 31 2.55 -4.42 -13.64
N ASP A 32 2.17 -4.88 -12.44
CA ASP A 32 1.81 -6.26 -12.14
C ASP A 32 0.97 -6.31 -10.86
N GLU A 33 0.01 -7.23 -10.79
CA GLU A 33 -0.89 -7.43 -9.65
C GLU A 33 -1.20 -8.91 -9.45
N PHE A 34 -0.22 -9.77 -9.76
CA PHE A 34 -0.47 -11.20 -9.89
C PHE A 34 -0.89 -11.85 -8.56
N PHE A 35 -0.19 -11.54 -7.45
CA PHE A 35 -0.46 -12.17 -6.15
C PHE A 35 -1.49 -11.38 -5.33
N ALA A 36 -1.53 -10.06 -5.43
CA ALA A 36 -2.56 -9.27 -4.77
C ALA A 36 -2.86 -7.97 -5.51
N ALA A 37 -4.13 -7.54 -5.46
CA ALA A 37 -4.64 -6.39 -6.19
C ALA A 37 -4.15 -5.07 -5.59
N LYS A 38 -3.72 -4.13 -6.44
CA LYS A 38 -3.18 -2.81 -6.03
C LYS A 38 -4.17 -1.98 -5.23
N GLU A 39 -5.49 -2.17 -5.40
CA GLU A 39 -6.52 -1.42 -4.68
C GLU A 39 -6.50 -1.68 -3.16
N ARG A 40 -5.97 -2.82 -2.72
CA ARG A 40 -5.89 -3.17 -1.29
C ARG A 40 -4.88 -2.31 -0.54
N MET A 41 -3.78 -1.90 -1.18
CA MET A 41 -2.76 -1.07 -0.53
C MET A 41 -3.27 0.33 -0.11
N LEU A 42 -4.42 0.76 -0.63
CA LEU A 42 -5.02 2.05 -0.27
C LEU A 42 -6.02 1.94 0.89
N GLN A 43 -6.36 0.75 1.38
CA GLN A 43 -7.35 0.64 2.45
C GLN A 43 -6.86 1.35 3.72
N ASP A 44 -7.75 2.10 4.38
CA ASP A 44 -7.43 2.79 5.65
C ASP A 44 -7.41 1.81 6.85
N THR A 45 -7.76 0.54 6.63
CA THR A 45 -7.79 -0.50 7.65
C THR A 45 -6.40 -1.10 7.85
N GLU A 46 -6.10 -1.54 9.07
CA GLU A 46 -4.91 -2.33 9.35
C GLU A 46 -4.86 -3.59 8.46
N PRO A 47 -3.69 -3.92 7.86
CA PRO A 47 -3.55 -5.10 7.03
C PRO A 47 -3.80 -6.37 7.86
N VAL A 48 -4.55 -7.31 7.31
CA VAL A 48 -4.89 -8.57 7.98
C VAL A 48 -4.14 -9.75 7.36
N PHE A 49 -3.47 -10.53 8.20
CA PHE A 49 -2.90 -11.82 7.80
C PHE A 49 -3.85 -12.96 8.16
N ILE A 50 -4.20 -13.79 7.17
CA ILE A 50 -5.04 -14.98 7.37
C ILE A 50 -4.23 -16.20 6.92
N ALA A 51 -3.79 -17.02 7.89
CA ALA A 51 -2.81 -18.07 7.65
C ALA A 51 -3.20 -19.07 6.56
N ASP A 52 -4.47 -19.51 6.56
CA ASP A 52 -5.00 -20.56 5.69
C ASP A 52 -5.85 -20.02 4.53
N LYS A 53 -5.63 -18.76 4.12
CA LYS A 53 -6.36 -18.15 3.00
C LYS A 53 -5.48 -18.05 1.76
N TYR A 54 -5.99 -18.58 0.67
CA TYR A 54 -5.36 -18.62 -0.64
C TYR A 54 -6.36 -18.16 -1.70
N ASP A 55 -5.84 -17.61 -2.78
CA ASP A 55 -6.58 -17.32 -4.01
C ASP A 55 -6.00 -18.14 -5.18
N ASP A 56 -6.47 -17.89 -6.40
CA ASP A 56 -6.05 -18.63 -7.59
C ASP A 56 -4.55 -18.45 -7.92
N ASN A 57 -3.91 -17.39 -7.40
CA ASN A 57 -2.53 -17.04 -7.72
C ASN A 57 -1.57 -17.26 -6.55
N GLY A 58 -2.05 -17.60 -5.36
CA GLY A 58 -1.19 -17.96 -4.24
C GLY A 58 -1.81 -17.67 -2.89
N LYS A 59 -0.96 -17.32 -1.92
CA LYS A 59 -1.43 -16.88 -0.61
C LYS A 59 -2.16 -15.57 -0.75
N TRP A 60 -3.33 -15.47 -0.14
CA TRP A 60 -4.06 -14.20 -0.14
C TRP A 60 -3.32 -13.19 0.74
N MET A 61 -3.04 -12.01 0.18
CA MET A 61 -2.43 -10.89 0.90
C MET A 61 -3.37 -9.69 0.95
N ASP A 62 -3.36 -9.01 2.09
CA ASP A 62 -4.07 -7.75 2.33
C ASP A 62 -3.20 -6.56 1.98
N GLY A 63 -2.83 -6.48 0.70
CA GLY A 63 -1.90 -5.48 0.18
C GLY A 63 -1.77 -5.63 -1.33
N TRP A 64 -0.70 -5.05 -1.89
CA TRP A 64 -0.33 -5.20 -3.29
C TRP A 64 0.93 -6.05 -3.40
N GLU A 65 0.89 -7.10 -4.23
CA GLU A 65 2.05 -7.99 -4.41
C GLU A 65 2.19 -8.40 -5.88
N SER A 66 3.40 -8.17 -6.41
CA SER A 66 3.78 -8.50 -7.78
C SER A 66 4.60 -9.79 -7.88
N ARG A 67 4.70 -10.34 -9.09
CA ARG A 67 5.63 -11.44 -9.39
C ARG A 67 7.07 -11.01 -9.21
N ARG A 68 7.91 -11.97 -8.79
CA ARG A 68 9.36 -11.79 -8.76
C ARG A 68 9.90 -11.50 -10.16
N ARG A 69 10.56 -10.36 -10.31
CA ARG A 69 11.19 -9.92 -11.56
C ARG A 69 12.62 -10.43 -11.72
N ARG A 70 13.07 -10.52 -12.97
CA ARG A 70 14.44 -10.94 -13.37
C ARG A 70 15.05 -10.08 -14.49
N ASP A 71 14.33 -9.03 -14.90
CA ASP A 71 14.66 -8.15 -16.02
C ASP A 71 15.34 -6.83 -15.59
N GLY A 72 15.54 -6.61 -14.29
CA GLY A 72 16.27 -5.45 -13.74
C GLY A 72 15.45 -4.16 -13.62
N GLY A 73 14.14 -4.19 -13.86
CA GLY A 73 13.24 -3.05 -13.67
C GLY A 73 12.57 -3.01 -12.28
N ASN A 74 11.69 -2.03 -12.08
CA ASN A 74 10.89 -1.86 -10.86
C ASN A 74 9.40 -2.03 -11.15
N ASP A 75 8.67 -2.60 -10.20
CA ASP A 75 7.22 -2.54 -10.20
C ASP A 75 6.72 -1.17 -9.75
N TRP A 76 5.59 -0.75 -10.32
CA TRP A 76 5.02 0.56 -10.07
C TRP A 76 3.49 0.47 -10.01
N CYS A 77 2.89 1.37 -9.24
CA CYS A 77 1.46 1.60 -9.22
C CYS A 77 1.19 3.10 -9.35
N LEU A 78 0.27 3.47 -10.25
CA LEU A 78 -0.20 4.84 -10.43
C LEU A 78 -1.40 5.08 -9.52
N VAL A 79 -1.28 6.00 -8.57
CA VAL A 79 -2.36 6.37 -7.64
C VAL A 79 -2.88 7.76 -7.98
N ARG A 80 -4.20 7.88 -8.17
CA ARG A 80 -4.90 9.16 -8.20
C ARG A 80 -5.32 9.52 -6.79
N LEU A 81 -4.84 10.65 -6.28
CA LEU A 81 -5.26 11.21 -4.99
C LEU A 81 -6.73 11.64 -5.03
N GLY A 82 -7.40 11.57 -3.87
CA GLY A 82 -8.83 11.85 -3.78
C GLY A 82 -9.18 13.33 -3.99
N VAL A 83 -8.31 14.22 -3.52
CA VAL A 83 -8.47 15.69 -3.61
C VAL A 83 -7.12 16.34 -3.90
N ALA A 84 -7.14 17.59 -4.37
CA ALA A 84 -5.93 18.38 -4.52
C ALA A 84 -5.34 18.74 -3.15
N GLY A 85 -4.01 18.78 -3.05
CA GLY A 85 -3.32 19.10 -1.80
C GLY A 85 -1.80 19.11 -1.96
N PHE A 86 -1.10 19.32 -0.84
CA PHE A 86 0.36 19.25 -0.77
C PHE A 86 0.80 17.93 -0.15
N ILE A 87 1.79 17.29 -0.76
CA ILE A 87 2.37 16.03 -0.25
C ILE A 87 3.51 16.40 0.70
N HIS A 88 3.34 16.07 1.98
CA HIS A 88 4.38 16.27 3.00
C HIS A 88 5.25 15.03 3.22
N GLY A 89 4.73 13.85 2.86
CA GLY A 89 5.41 12.57 2.97
C GLY A 89 4.50 11.43 2.54
N VAL A 90 5.04 10.22 2.60
CA VAL A 90 4.33 8.97 2.31
C VAL A 90 4.56 7.99 3.43
N ASP A 91 3.54 7.21 3.75
CA ASP A 91 3.66 6.05 4.63
C ASP A 91 3.61 4.79 3.75
N ILE A 92 4.58 3.89 3.95
CA ILE A 92 4.72 2.65 3.19
C ILE A 92 4.77 1.51 4.20
N ASP A 93 3.62 0.88 4.39
CA ASP A 93 3.47 -0.28 5.26
C ASP A 93 3.74 -1.57 4.48
N THR A 94 4.68 -2.38 4.98
CA THR A 94 5.11 -3.64 4.34
C THR A 94 4.79 -4.86 5.22
N ARG A 95 3.80 -4.74 6.11
CA ARG A 95 3.31 -5.84 6.96
C ARG A 95 2.48 -6.87 6.21
#